data_AF-A0A920LXY7-F1
#
_entry.id   AF-A0A920LXY7-F1
#
_cell.length_a   1.000
_cell.length_b   1.000
_cell.length_c   1.000
_cell.angle_alpha   90.00
_cell.angle_beta   90.00
_cell.angle_gamma   90.00
#
_symmetry.space_group_name_H-M   'P 1'
#
loop_
_entity.id
_entity.type
_entity.pdbx_description
1 polymer ?
#
loop_
_entity_poly.entity_id
_entity_poly.type
_entity_poly.pdbx_seq_one_letter_code
_entity_poly.pdbx_strand_id
1 'polypeptide(L)'
;MFDPNQRSKAFNFALKTQDNFGLIIGAFIIWSFWAVFFSNLEYVFISKVLLTLLLLGFAIITPLIDFNESHATNPLWTGHARFHLVWQVNAMILSSFLSLYLLWITGDSLSLGLVYCIIYLWIIAFALTLFSMSLYDGELNDVNGVPPIKQKLFGKNILIDRNVQAISGAFIVCTYSLVLSVI
;
A
#
# COMPACT_ATOMS: atom_id res chain seq x y z
N MET A 1 1.80 10.35 18.86
CA MET A 1 1.12 9.08 18.50
C MET A 1 0.54 8.42 19.74
N PHE A 2 -0.41 7.50 19.57
CA PHE A 2 -0.85 6.63 20.68
C PHE A 2 0.35 5.92 21.33
N ASP A 3 0.41 5.99 22.66
CA ASP A 3 1.21 5.06 23.46
C ASP A 3 0.77 3.63 23.09
N PRO A 4 1.68 2.69 22.83
CA PRO A 4 1.34 1.27 22.62
C PRO A 4 0.34 0.70 23.64
N ASN A 5 0.37 1.19 24.88
CA ASN A 5 -0.53 0.77 25.96
C ASN A 5 -1.96 1.35 25.84
N GLN A 6 -2.16 2.39 25.03
CA GLN A 6 -3.47 3.01 24.79
C GLN A 6 -4.15 2.48 23.52
N ARG A 7 -3.44 1.71 22.68
CA ARG A 7 -4.00 1.13 21.46
C ARG A 7 -4.84 -0.10 21.75
N SER A 8 -5.90 -0.28 20.98
CA SER A 8 -6.68 -1.50 21.01
C SER A 8 -5.83 -2.70 20.57
N LYS A 9 -6.24 -3.90 21.01
CA LYS A 9 -5.62 -5.15 20.53
C LYS A 9 -5.77 -5.31 19.02
N ALA A 10 -6.90 -4.87 18.47
CA ALA A 10 -7.16 -4.89 17.03
C ALA A 10 -6.18 -4.00 16.27
N PHE A 11 -5.92 -2.78 16.76
CA PHE A 11 -4.95 -1.89 16.12
C PHE A 11 -3.51 -2.43 16.20
N ASN A 12 -3.10 -2.97 17.34
CA ASN A 12 -1.78 -3.63 17.45
C ASN A 12 -1.65 -4.85 16.51
N PHE A 13 -2.72 -5.63 16.36
CA PHE A 13 -2.78 -6.71 15.39
C PHE A 13 -2.64 -6.20 13.94
N ALA A 14 -3.32 -5.09 13.61
CA ALA A 14 -3.25 -4.46 12.31
C ALA A 14 -1.82 -4.03 11.96
N LEU A 15 -1.13 -3.35 12.87
CA LEU A 15 0.27 -2.92 12.69
C LEU A 15 1.21 -4.11 12.47
N LYS A 16 1.08 -5.15 13.30
CA LYS A 16 1.88 -6.37 13.15
C LYS A 16 1.62 -7.06 11.81
N THR A 17 0.37 -7.05 11.36
CA THR A 17 -0.03 -7.63 10.07
C THR A 17 0.58 -6.84 8.91
N GLN A 18 0.57 -5.51 8.98
CA GLN A 18 1.23 -4.66 8.00
C GLN A 18 2.74 -4.90 7.95
N ASP A 19 3.41 -5.01 9.10
CA ASP A 19 4.85 -5.29 9.17
C ASP A 19 5.18 -6.66 8.54
N ASN A 20 4.41 -7.69 8.88
CA ASN A 20 4.55 -9.04 8.29
C ASN A 20 4.28 -9.03 6.79
N PHE A 21 3.29 -8.27 6.33
CA PHE A 21 2.97 -8.13 4.92
C PHE A 21 4.14 -7.49 4.14
N GLY A 22 4.81 -6.49 4.72
CA GLY A 22 6.03 -5.92 4.15
C GLY A 22 7.15 -6.96 3.96
N LEU A 23 7.31 -7.89 4.90
CA LEU A 23 8.25 -9.01 4.76
C LEU A 23 7.86 -9.97 3.62
N ILE A 24 6.56 -10.25 3.47
CA ILE A 24 6.05 -11.08 2.36
C ILE A 24 6.37 -10.43 1.02
N ILE A 25 6.09 -9.12 0.87
CA ILE A 25 6.45 -8.37 -0.35
C ILE A 25 7.94 -8.48 -0.64
N GLY A 26 8.79 -8.25 0.36
CA GLY A 26 10.24 -8.38 0.22
C GLY A 26 10.68 -9.78 -0.26
N ALA A 27 10.11 -10.84 0.33
CA ALA A 27 10.39 -12.20 -0.08
C ALA A 27 9.99 -12.48 -1.54
N PHE A 28 8.82 -11.98 -1.97
CA PHE A 28 8.36 -12.15 -3.36
C PHE A 28 9.16 -11.33 -4.37
N ILE A 29 9.69 -10.16 -3.98
CA ILE A 29 10.65 -9.43 -4.81
C ILE A 29 11.91 -10.27 -5.01
N ILE A 30 12.50 -10.82 -3.94
CA ILE A 30 13.69 -11.68 -4.05
C ILE A 30 13.39 -12.91 -4.91
N TRP A 31 12.25 -13.57 -4.68
CA TRP A 31 11.80 -14.69 -5.49
C TRP A 31 11.65 -14.30 -6.97
N SER A 32 11.09 -13.14 -7.28
CA SER A 32 10.91 -12.70 -8.66
C SER A 32 12.24 -12.49 -9.39
N PHE A 33 13.25 -11.93 -8.71
CA PHE A 33 14.60 -11.82 -9.27
C PHE A 33 15.18 -13.21 -9.55
N TRP A 34 15.07 -14.14 -8.61
CA TRP A 34 15.49 -15.51 -8.84
C TRP A 34 14.74 -16.14 -10.02
N ALA A 35 13.42 -15.97 -10.09
CA ALA A 35 12.57 -16.56 -11.12
C ALA A 35 12.92 -16.07 -12.53
N VAL A 36 13.30 -14.79 -12.69
CA VAL A 36 13.72 -14.21 -13.97
C VAL A 36 14.97 -14.90 -14.55
N PHE A 37 15.91 -15.30 -13.70
CA PHE A 37 17.20 -15.87 -14.15
C PHE A 37 17.25 -17.40 -14.08
N PHE A 38 16.48 -18.02 -13.19
CA PHE A 38 16.65 -19.43 -12.81
C PHE A 38 15.37 -20.26 -12.91
N SER A 39 14.30 -19.72 -13.50
CA SER A 39 13.06 -20.47 -13.73
C SER A 39 12.60 -20.39 -15.19
N ASN A 40 11.66 -21.26 -15.56
CA ASN A 40 11.00 -21.24 -16.88
C ASN A 40 9.63 -20.51 -16.82
N LEU A 41 9.38 -19.70 -15.80
CA LEU A 41 8.13 -18.94 -15.66
C LEU A 41 8.10 -17.78 -16.65
N GLU A 42 6.94 -17.52 -17.24
CA GLU A 42 6.73 -16.35 -18.08
C GLU A 42 6.87 -15.05 -17.26
N TYR A 43 7.53 -14.04 -17.82
CA TYR A 43 7.72 -12.76 -17.14
C TYR A 43 6.39 -12.06 -16.83
N VAL A 44 5.41 -12.18 -17.73
CA VAL A 44 4.03 -11.72 -17.50
C VAL A 44 3.41 -12.44 -16.29
N PHE A 45 3.65 -13.74 -16.10
CA PHE A 45 3.15 -14.45 -14.93
C PHE A 45 3.79 -13.92 -13.63
N ILE A 46 5.11 -13.71 -13.61
CA ILE A 46 5.83 -13.13 -12.47
C ILE A 46 5.27 -11.74 -12.15
N SER A 47 5.06 -10.92 -13.18
CA SER A 47 4.41 -9.60 -13.08
C SER A 47 3.04 -9.69 -12.41
N LYS A 48 2.15 -10.59 -12.87
CA LYS A 48 0.82 -10.79 -12.29
C LYS A 48 0.87 -11.20 -10.81
N VAL A 49 1.84 -12.02 -10.41
CA VAL A 49 2.03 -12.37 -8.99
C VAL A 49 2.38 -11.14 -8.15
N LEU A 50 3.31 -10.30 -8.63
CA LEU A 50 3.69 -9.06 -7.92
C LEU A 50 2.53 -8.07 -7.82
N LEU A 51 1.77 -7.89 -8.90
CA LEU A 51 0.57 -7.04 -8.89
C LEU A 51 -0.50 -7.57 -7.93
N THR A 52 -0.69 -8.88 -7.88
CA THR A 52 -1.63 -9.51 -6.93
C THR A 52 -1.30 -9.13 -5.50
N LEU A 53 -0.01 -9.16 -5.12
CA LEU A 53 0.39 -8.76 -3.79
C LEU A 53 0.08 -7.28 -3.52
N LEU A 54 0.40 -6.37 -4.44
CA LEU A 54 0.05 -4.95 -4.27
C LEU A 54 -1.46 -4.75 -4.05
N LEU A 55 -2.27 -5.42 -4.87
CA LEU A 55 -3.73 -5.34 -4.80
C LEU A 55 -4.28 -5.94 -3.49
N LEU A 56 -3.68 -7.01 -2.96
CA LEU A 56 -4.02 -7.54 -1.63
C LEU A 56 -3.64 -6.55 -0.51
N GLY A 57 -2.52 -5.85 -0.65
CA GLY A 57 -2.13 -4.77 0.25
C GLY A 57 -3.21 -3.69 0.31
N PHE A 58 -3.64 -3.20 -0.85
CA PHE A 58 -4.68 -2.18 -0.98
C PHE A 58 -6.07 -2.66 -0.52
N ALA A 59 -6.46 -3.90 -0.86
CA ALA A 59 -7.78 -4.44 -0.54
C ALA A 59 -7.95 -4.86 0.92
N ILE A 60 -6.87 -5.28 1.60
CA ILE A 60 -6.93 -5.93 2.91
C ILE A 60 -6.12 -5.19 3.96
N ILE A 61 -4.86 -4.87 3.66
CA ILE A 61 -3.95 -4.30 4.67
C ILE A 61 -4.33 -2.86 4.98
N THR A 62 -4.64 -2.05 3.97
CA THR A 62 -5.04 -0.66 4.23
C THR A 62 -6.32 -0.55 5.07
N PRO A 63 -7.46 -1.20 4.73
CA PRO A 63 -8.62 -1.12 5.61
C PRO A 63 -8.36 -1.66 7.02
N LEU A 64 -7.49 -2.65 7.18
CA LEU A 64 -7.12 -3.14 8.50
C LEU A 64 -6.38 -2.06 9.33
N ILE A 65 -5.53 -1.24 8.69
CA ILE A 65 -4.82 -0.11 9.33
C ILE A 65 -5.72 1.14 9.51
N ASP A 66 -6.67 1.36 8.63
CA ASP A 66 -7.44 2.61 8.59
C ASP A 66 -8.82 2.49 9.28
N PHE A 67 -9.38 1.29 9.43
CA PHE A 67 -10.66 1.09 10.09
C PHE A 67 -10.50 0.84 11.60
N ASN A 68 -9.91 1.80 12.31
CA ASN A 68 -9.72 1.76 13.76
C ASN A 68 -9.64 3.17 14.39
N GLU A 69 -9.33 3.21 15.69
CA GLU A 69 -9.31 4.40 16.54
C GLU A 69 -8.25 5.46 16.19
N SER A 70 -7.27 5.13 15.33
CA SER A 70 -6.31 6.11 14.80
C SER A 70 -6.83 6.86 13.58
N HIS A 71 -7.91 6.37 12.97
CA HIS A 71 -8.39 6.80 11.65
C HIS A 71 -9.93 6.85 11.58
N ALA A 72 -10.59 5.83 11.03
CA ALA A 72 -12.03 5.84 10.75
C ALA A 72 -12.92 6.05 11.98
N THR A 73 -12.43 5.76 13.18
CA THR A 73 -13.13 6.05 14.44
C THR A 73 -12.35 6.99 15.35
N ASN A 74 -11.39 7.75 14.80
CA ASN A 74 -10.57 8.70 15.55
C ASN A 74 -11.44 9.81 16.18
N PRO A 75 -11.45 9.97 17.52
CA PRO A 75 -12.28 10.97 18.18
C PRO A 75 -11.80 12.42 17.98
N LEU A 76 -10.53 12.63 17.58
CA LEU A 76 -9.98 13.96 17.35
C LEU A 76 -10.35 14.52 15.97
N TRP A 77 -10.68 13.65 15.02
CA TRP A 77 -11.07 14.05 13.67
C TRP A 77 -12.51 14.59 13.66
N THR A 78 -12.78 15.54 12.76
CA THR A 78 -14.18 15.89 12.47
C THR A 78 -14.88 14.75 11.75
N GLY A 79 -16.21 14.67 11.85
CA GLY A 79 -16.97 13.61 11.18
C GLY A 79 -16.76 13.59 9.66
N HIS A 80 -16.53 14.75 9.06
CA HIS A 80 -16.32 14.88 7.61
C HIS A 80 -14.96 14.33 7.17
N ALA A 81 -13.88 14.56 7.94
CA ALA A 81 -12.57 13.96 7.65
C ALA A 81 -12.62 12.43 7.68
N ARG A 82 -13.31 11.86 8.69
CA ARG A 82 -13.54 10.40 8.77
C ARG A 82 -14.34 9.88 7.58
N PHE A 83 -15.37 10.61 7.15
CA PHE A 83 -16.16 10.24 5.96
C PHE A 83 -15.29 10.16 4.70
N HIS A 84 -14.46 11.18 4.45
CA HIS A 84 -13.56 11.20 3.29
C HIS A 84 -12.54 10.05 3.32
N LEU A 85 -11.95 9.76 4.49
CA LEU A 85 -11.08 8.61 4.66
C LEU A 85 -11.82 7.29 4.32
N VAL A 86 -12.97 7.03 4.95
CA VAL A 86 -13.71 5.78 4.75
C VAL A 86 -14.15 5.63 3.29
N TRP A 87 -14.55 6.74 2.65
CA TRP A 87 -14.86 6.75 1.22
C TRP A 87 -13.65 6.39 0.36
N GLN A 88 -12.48 6.99 0.63
CA GLN A 88 -11.23 6.69 -0.06
C GLN A 88 -10.83 5.23 0.09
N VAL A 89 -10.85 4.70 1.32
CA VAL A 89 -10.48 3.30 1.59
C VAL A 89 -11.44 2.34 0.89
N ASN A 90 -12.75 2.58 0.91
CA ASN A 90 -13.72 1.76 0.19
C ASN A 90 -13.50 1.79 -1.34
N ALA A 91 -13.20 2.97 -1.91
CA ALA A 91 -12.87 3.08 -3.33
C ALA A 91 -11.61 2.27 -3.68
N MET A 92 -10.62 2.24 -2.78
CA MET A 92 -9.41 1.44 -2.95
C MET A 92 -9.68 -0.07 -2.88
N ILE A 93 -10.53 -0.52 -1.95
CA ILE A 93 -10.97 -1.92 -1.86
C ILE A 93 -11.66 -2.35 -3.16
N LEU A 94 -12.65 -1.57 -3.61
CA LEU A 94 -13.43 -1.88 -4.82
C LEU A 94 -12.56 -1.92 -6.07
N SER A 95 -11.71 -0.91 -6.26
CA SER A 95 -10.78 -0.88 -7.40
C SER A 95 -9.75 -2.00 -7.36
N SER A 96 -9.34 -2.44 -6.16
CA SER A 96 -8.41 -3.58 -6.01
C SER A 96 -9.06 -4.92 -6.35
N PHE A 97 -10.30 -5.17 -5.92
CA PHE A 97 -11.03 -6.38 -6.31
C PHE A 97 -11.36 -6.40 -7.80
N LEU A 98 -11.74 -5.24 -8.38
CA LEU A 98 -11.90 -5.10 -9.82
C LEU A 98 -10.59 -5.43 -10.55
N SER A 99 -9.46 -4.92 -10.06
CA SER A 99 -8.15 -5.18 -10.65
C SER A 99 -7.77 -6.66 -10.55
N LEU A 100 -8.05 -7.34 -9.43
CA LEU A 100 -7.81 -8.78 -9.29
C LEU A 100 -8.66 -9.60 -10.28
N TYR A 101 -9.92 -9.20 -10.49
CA TYR A 101 -10.79 -9.80 -11.50
C TYR A 101 -10.23 -9.61 -12.91
N LEU A 102 -9.86 -8.38 -13.29
CA LEU A 102 -9.26 -8.08 -14.59
C LEU A 102 -7.95 -8.85 -14.81
N LEU A 103 -7.13 -8.94 -13.76
CA LEU A 103 -5.81 -9.57 -13.81
C LEU A 103 -5.90 -11.09 -14.04
N TRP A 104 -6.78 -11.79 -13.32
CA TRP A 104 -6.80 -13.26 -13.33
C TRP A 104 -7.96 -13.87 -14.10
N ILE A 105 -9.13 -13.23 -14.13
CA ILE A 105 -10.33 -13.78 -14.77
C ILE A 105 -10.42 -13.31 -16.22
N THR A 106 -10.29 -12.00 -16.48
CA THR A 106 -10.27 -11.50 -17.86
C THR A 106 -8.94 -11.82 -18.53
N GLY A 107 -7.83 -11.45 -17.89
CA GLY A 107 -6.50 -12.00 -18.17
C GLY A 107 -5.84 -11.59 -19.49
N ASP A 108 -6.49 -10.75 -20.31
CA ASP A 108 -5.94 -10.22 -21.56
C ASP A 108 -5.00 -9.02 -21.33
N SER A 109 -4.25 -8.64 -22.37
CA SER A 109 -3.25 -7.55 -22.29
C SER A 109 -3.86 -6.17 -22.03
N LEU A 110 -5.07 -5.88 -22.55
CA LEU A 110 -5.76 -4.63 -22.26
C LEU A 110 -6.15 -4.58 -20.77
N SER A 111 -6.70 -5.67 -20.25
CA SER A 111 -7.03 -5.82 -18.82
C SER A 111 -5.80 -5.63 -17.93
N LEU A 112 -4.65 -6.20 -18.30
CA LEU A 112 -3.38 -5.98 -17.59
C LEU A 112 -2.94 -4.49 -17.63
N GLY A 113 -3.06 -3.83 -18.78
CA GLY A 113 -2.81 -2.40 -18.91
C GLY A 113 -3.71 -1.55 -18.00
N LEU A 114 -4.99 -1.88 -17.91
CA LEU A 114 -5.95 -1.21 -17.01
C LEU A 114 -5.57 -1.38 -15.53
N VAL A 115 -5.10 -2.57 -15.13
CA VAL A 115 -4.62 -2.82 -13.76
C VAL A 115 -3.44 -1.90 -13.41
N TYR A 116 -2.47 -1.73 -14.31
CA TYR A 116 -1.38 -0.77 -14.11
C TYR A 116 -1.89 0.65 -13.98
N CYS A 117 -2.80 1.09 -14.85
CA CYS A 117 -3.40 2.42 -14.78
C CYS A 117 -4.09 2.66 -13.43
N ILE A 118 -4.84 1.69 -12.91
CA ILE A 118 -5.51 1.79 -11.62
C ILE A 118 -4.50 1.93 -10.47
N ILE A 119 -3.44 1.10 -10.45
CA ILE A 119 -2.42 1.16 -9.40
C ILE A 119 -1.65 2.49 -9.46
N TYR A 120 -1.25 2.94 -10.66
CA TYR A 120 -0.58 4.24 -10.82
C TYR A 120 -1.49 5.42 -10.48
N LEU A 121 -2.80 5.32 -10.72
CA LEU A 121 -3.74 6.35 -10.30
C LEU A 121 -3.69 6.57 -8.79
N TRP A 122 -3.66 5.49 -7.99
CA TRP A 122 -3.49 5.58 -6.54
C TRP A 122 -2.14 6.18 -6.12
N ILE A 123 -1.05 5.73 -6.75
CA ILE A 123 0.30 6.22 -6.45
C ILE A 123 0.45 7.70 -6.79
N ILE A 124 0.00 8.11 -7.97
CA ILE A 124 0.10 9.49 -8.46
C ILE A 124 -0.82 10.39 -7.62
N ALA A 125 -2.05 9.95 -7.32
CA ALA A 125 -2.96 10.70 -6.45
C ALA A 125 -2.32 10.94 -5.07
N PHE A 126 -1.73 9.91 -4.45
CA PHE A 126 -1.00 10.07 -3.18
C PHE A 126 0.18 11.04 -3.31
N ALA A 127 0.99 10.92 -4.37
CA ALA A 127 2.13 11.81 -4.59
C ALA A 127 1.69 13.27 -4.76
N LEU A 128 0.64 13.52 -5.56
CA LEU A 128 0.08 14.86 -5.73
C LEU A 128 -0.43 15.41 -4.40
N THR A 129 -1.16 14.61 -3.61
CA THR A 129 -1.61 14.99 -2.26
C THR A 129 -0.42 15.32 -1.36
N LEU A 130 0.61 14.47 -1.31
CA LEU A 130 1.81 14.67 -0.51
C LEU A 130 2.55 15.96 -0.86
N PHE A 131 2.75 16.24 -2.16
CA PHE A 131 3.51 17.41 -2.59
C PHE A 131 2.70 18.72 -2.54
N SER A 132 1.38 18.63 -2.52
CA SER A 132 0.48 19.79 -2.38
C SER A 132 0.00 20.02 -0.94
N MET A 133 0.52 19.26 0.03
CA MET A 133 0.02 19.20 1.40
C MET A 133 -0.08 20.56 2.10
N SER A 134 0.87 21.47 1.85
CA SER A 134 0.87 22.82 2.41
C SER A 134 -0.24 23.73 1.89
N LEU A 135 -0.95 23.37 0.80
CA LEU A 135 -2.04 24.17 0.23
C LEU A 135 -3.34 24.05 1.02
N TYR A 136 -3.45 23.07 1.91
CA TYR A 136 -4.67 22.76 2.65
C TYR A 136 -4.38 22.36 4.10
N ASP A 137 -3.24 22.79 4.64
CA ASP A 137 -2.78 22.49 6.01
C ASP A 137 -2.78 20.98 6.32
N GLY A 138 -2.39 20.17 5.33
CA GLY A 138 -2.35 18.72 5.47
C GLY A 138 -1.19 18.23 6.34
N GLU A 139 -1.36 17.04 6.90
CA GLU A 139 -0.33 16.33 7.62
C GLU A 139 -0.33 14.85 7.21
N LEU A 140 0.84 14.22 7.22
CA LEU A 140 0.96 12.78 6.95
C LEU A 140 0.34 11.91 8.04
N ASN A 141 0.28 12.43 9.27
CA ASN A 141 -0.01 11.65 10.45
C ASN A 141 -0.43 12.54 11.61
N ASP A 142 -1.44 12.10 12.38
CA ASP A 142 -1.96 12.86 13.51
C ASP A 142 -1.20 12.58 14.82
N VAL A 143 -1.40 13.42 15.83
CA VAL A 143 -0.87 13.25 17.19
C VAL A 143 -1.29 11.94 17.84
N ASN A 144 -2.40 11.33 17.43
CA ASN A 144 -2.83 9.99 17.83
C ASN A 144 -2.86 9.02 16.64
N GLY A 145 -2.11 9.30 15.58
CA GLY A 145 -2.04 8.42 14.41
C GLY A 145 -1.09 7.24 14.59
N VAL A 146 -0.81 6.58 13.46
CA VAL A 146 0.01 5.38 13.35
C VAL A 146 1.48 5.69 13.61
N PRO A 147 2.22 4.94 14.45
CA PRO A 147 3.64 5.22 14.67
C PRO A 147 4.48 5.06 13.39
N PRO A 148 5.51 5.91 13.18
CA PRO A 148 6.38 5.81 12.04
C PRO A 148 7.29 4.60 12.21
N ILE A 149 7.87 4.16 11.11
CA ILE A 149 8.86 3.09 11.15
C ILE A 149 10.20 3.69 11.50
N LYS A 150 10.82 3.15 12.54
CA LYS A 150 12.16 3.54 12.99
C LYS A 150 13.18 2.65 12.30
N GLN A 151 14.02 3.22 11.47
CA GLN A 151 15.15 2.52 10.86
C GLN A 151 16.46 3.15 11.30
N LYS A 152 17.51 2.32 11.42
CA LYS A 152 18.89 2.80 11.56
C LYS A 152 19.58 2.66 10.22
N LEU A 153 19.90 3.80 9.59
CA LEU A 153 20.65 3.83 8.34
C LEU A 153 21.94 4.64 8.57
N PHE A 154 23.09 4.03 8.26
CA PHE A 154 24.42 4.63 8.49
C PHE A 154 24.62 5.20 9.91
N GLY A 155 24.11 4.50 10.93
CA GLY A 155 24.21 4.92 12.33
C GLY A 155 23.25 6.04 12.74
N LYS A 156 22.47 6.62 11.82
CA LYS A 156 21.43 7.61 12.10
C LYS A 156 20.06 6.95 12.24
N ASN A 157 19.30 7.38 13.24
CA ASN A 157 17.89 7.00 13.37
C ASN A 157 17.08 7.82 12.37
N ILE A 158 16.43 7.14 11.42
CA ILE A 158 15.51 7.73 10.45
C ILE A 158 14.11 7.28 10.83
N LEU A 159 13.18 8.25 10.84
CA LEU A 159 11.75 8.00 10.99
C LEU A 159 11.12 8.12 9.61
N ILE A 160 10.47 7.05 9.17
CA ILE A 160 9.78 7.01 7.88
C ILE A 160 8.29 6.84 8.15
N ASP A 161 7.49 7.72 7.57
CA ASP A 161 6.04 7.58 7.61
C ASP A 161 5.60 6.30 6.87
N ARG A 162 4.61 5.60 7.42
CA ARG A 162 4.19 4.29 6.90
C ARG A 162 3.51 4.40 5.55
N ASN A 163 2.73 5.44 5.30
CA ASN A 163 2.07 5.65 4.01
C ASN A 163 3.09 5.97 2.93
N VAL A 164 4.04 6.87 3.25
CA VAL A 164 5.15 7.20 2.34
C VAL A 164 5.96 5.95 2.00
N GLN A 165 6.29 5.12 2.99
CA GLN A 165 7.02 3.87 2.75
C GLN A 165 6.21 2.89 1.88
N ALA A 166 4.95 2.66 2.21
CA ALA A 166 4.09 1.70 1.50
C ALA A 166 3.87 2.10 0.04
N ILE A 167 3.55 3.38 -0.21
CA ILE A 167 3.32 3.88 -1.58
C ILE A 167 4.61 3.92 -2.39
N SER A 168 5.75 4.29 -1.78
CA SER A 168 7.05 4.21 -2.45
C SER A 168 7.41 2.77 -2.83
N GLY A 169 7.15 1.81 -1.93
CA GLY A 169 7.32 0.38 -2.21
C GLY A 169 6.40 -0.09 -3.34
N ALA A 170 5.13 0.30 -3.31
CA ALA A 170 4.16 -0.01 -4.36
C ALA A 170 4.60 0.55 -5.72
N PHE A 171 5.13 1.77 -5.77
CA PHE A 171 5.68 2.36 -6.98
C PHE A 171 6.85 1.54 -7.55
N ILE A 172 7.81 1.14 -6.72
CA ILE A 172 8.96 0.33 -7.16
C ILE A 172 8.49 -1.02 -7.70
N VAL A 173 7.64 -1.73 -6.95
CA VAL A 173 7.15 -3.06 -7.33
C VAL A 173 6.28 -3.00 -8.59
N CYS A 174 5.39 -2.01 -8.68
CA CYS A 174 4.53 -1.80 -9.85
C CYS A 174 5.37 -1.50 -11.10
N THR A 175 6.37 -0.63 -10.99
CA THR A 175 7.25 -0.27 -12.11
C THR A 175 8.10 -1.45 -12.55
N TYR A 176 8.67 -2.21 -11.62
CA TYR A 176 9.40 -3.43 -11.94
C TYR A 176 8.51 -4.47 -12.61
N SER A 177 7.30 -4.68 -12.09
CA SER A 177 6.31 -5.56 -12.71
C SER A 177 5.94 -5.12 -14.13
N LEU A 178 5.78 -3.81 -14.35
CA LEU A 178 5.50 -3.24 -15.68
C LEU A 178 6.63 -3.59 -16.66
N VAL A 179 7.88 -3.39 -16.27
CA VAL A 179 9.04 -3.77 -17.08
C VAL A 179 9.00 -5.26 -17.44
N LEU A 180 8.74 -6.15 -16.48
CA LEU A 180 8.61 -7.59 -16.74
C LEU A 180 7.48 -7.92 -17.73
N SER A 181 6.40 -7.14 -17.75
CA SER A 181 5.26 -7.43 -18.63
C SER A 181 5.46 -7.00 -20.09
N VAL A 182 6.51 -6.24 -20.39
CA VAL A 182 6.76 -5.68 -21.73
C VAL A 182 8.06 -6.15 -22.39
N ILE A 183 8.89 -6.92 -21.67
CA ILE A 183 10.11 -7.57 -22.18
C ILE A 183 9.86 -9.04 -22.49
#